data_AF-A0A7J4KUW9-F1
#
_entry.id   AF-A0A7J4KUW9-F1
#
_cell.length_a   1.000
_cell.length_b   1.000
_cell.length_c   1.000
_cell.angle_alpha   90.00
_cell.angle_beta   90.00
_cell.angle_gamma   90.00
#
_symmetry.space_group_name_H-M   'P 1'
#
loop_
_entity.id
_entity.type
_entity.pdbx_description
1 polymer ?
#
loop_
_entity_poly.entity_id
_entity_poly.type
_entity_poly.pdbx_seq_one_letter_code
_entity_poly.pdbx_strand_id
1 'polypeptide(L)'
;MAREYSKLAALALGSAALMNLYGCNQNPRVERMQNQQGSFKITHSVERDNINFKNEYANDPNKVMWIYCLSDMGNIVLTSPVVGKVTSSNKRLEPKTLSDESSIEFTIEGDRLNTDEVMGADGTYGESDQYVYWKTPEKQYFQWSGSYILSSAPLKLERPILNVRDIDYTELQRGRIAEQALKEGKKVKNNLEILTK
;
A
#
# COMPACT_ATOMS: atom_id res chain seq x y z
N MET A 1 4.32 -55.41 -45.56
CA MET A 1 2.90 -55.15 -45.24
C MET A 1 2.78 -53.67 -44.89
N ALA A 2 2.52 -52.72 -45.80
CA ALA A 2 1.33 -52.52 -46.64
C ALA A 2 0.04 -52.24 -45.83
N ARG A 3 -0.26 -50.96 -45.57
CA ARG A 3 -1.47 -50.20 -45.99
C ARG A 3 -1.54 -48.86 -45.22
N GLU A 4 -1.41 -47.69 -45.88
CA GLU A 4 -2.47 -46.92 -46.59
C GLU A 4 -3.55 -46.38 -45.63
N TYR A 5 -4.14 -45.18 -45.70
CA TYR A 5 -3.99 -43.89 -46.42
C TYR A 5 -5.08 -42.95 -45.82
N SER A 6 -4.88 -41.63 -45.89
CA SER A 6 -5.87 -40.53 -46.11
C SER A 6 -5.47 -39.29 -45.29
N LYS A 7 -4.87 -38.23 -45.86
CA LYS A 7 -5.42 -37.16 -46.71
C LYS A 7 -6.72 -36.55 -46.16
N LEU A 8 -6.64 -35.37 -45.54
CA LEU A 8 -7.27 -34.12 -46.00
C LEU A 8 -6.94 -32.95 -45.07
N ALA A 9 -6.73 -31.80 -45.70
CA ALA A 9 -6.32 -30.52 -45.14
C ALA A 9 -7.53 -29.64 -44.79
N ALA A 10 -7.36 -28.72 -43.83
CA ALA A 10 -7.78 -27.31 -43.83
C ALA A 10 -7.74 -26.78 -42.39
N LEU A 11 -6.81 -25.91 -42.03
CA LEU A 11 -6.83 -24.44 -42.18
C LEU A 11 -7.69 -23.70 -41.13
N ALA A 12 -6.98 -22.84 -40.39
CA ALA A 12 -7.38 -21.51 -39.95
C ALA A 12 -8.17 -21.31 -38.64
N LEU A 13 -7.47 -20.60 -37.74
CA LEU A 13 -7.92 -19.44 -36.94
C LEU A 13 -8.85 -19.69 -35.76
N GLY A 14 -8.35 -19.31 -34.59
CA GLY A 14 -9.18 -19.07 -33.42
C GLY A 14 -8.45 -19.43 -32.14
N SER A 15 -7.45 -18.65 -31.77
CA SER A 15 -6.97 -18.57 -30.39
C SER A 15 -8.16 -18.14 -29.51
N ALA A 16 -8.91 -19.13 -29.02
CA ALA A 16 -9.92 -18.94 -27.99
C ALA A 16 -9.18 -18.52 -26.73
N ALA A 17 -9.19 -17.21 -26.49
CA ALA A 17 -8.78 -16.62 -25.24
C ALA A 17 -9.50 -17.33 -24.10
N LEU A 18 -8.73 -18.04 -23.29
CA LEU A 18 -9.10 -18.40 -21.93
C LEU A 18 -9.39 -17.10 -21.18
N MET A 19 -10.66 -16.69 -21.14
CA MET A 19 -11.12 -15.65 -20.23
C MET A 19 -10.96 -16.19 -18.81
N ASN A 20 -9.88 -15.77 -18.16
CA ASN A 20 -9.77 -15.82 -16.70
C ASN A 20 -10.91 -14.97 -16.14
N LEU A 21 -11.94 -15.63 -15.62
CA LEU A 21 -12.91 -15.05 -14.71
C LEU A 21 -12.19 -14.80 -13.38
N TYR A 22 -11.47 -13.67 -13.28
CA TYR A 22 -11.25 -13.06 -11.98
C TYR A 22 -12.59 -12.49 -11.55
N GLY A 23 -13.35 -13.30 -10.80
CA GLY A 23 -14.50 -12.85 -10.04
C GLY A 23 -14.05 -11.77 -9.07
N CYS A 24 -14.24 -10.51 -9.46
CA CYS A 24 -14.17 -9.39 -8.55
C CYS A 24 -15.39 -9.53 -7.63
N ASN A 25 -15.21 -10.19 -6.48
CA ASN A 25 -16.24 -10.26 -5.45
C ASN A 25 -16.30 -8.89 -4.76
N GLN A 26 -16.87 -7.91 -5.47
CA GLN A 26 -17.15 -6.57 -4.95
C GLN A 26 -18.25 -6.72 -3.90
N ASN A 27 -17.91 -6.54 -2.64
CA ASN A 27 -18.88 -6.54 -1.55
C ASN A 27 -19.91 -5.40 -1.80
N PRO A 28 -21.21 -5.69 -1.95
CA PRO A 28 -22.22 -4.70 -2.32
C PRO A 28 -22.41 -3.57 -1.29
N ARG A 29 -21.85 -3.69 -0.07
CA ARG A 29 -21.76 -2.56 0.89
C ARG A 29 -20.73 -1.51 0.47
N VAL A 30 -19.62 -1.92 -0.16
CA VAL A 30 -18.56 -1.02 -0.64
C VAL A 30 -19.08 -0.18 -1.81
N GLU A 31 -19.85 -0.78 -2.72
CA GLU A 31 -20.45 -0.10 -3.88
C GLU A 31 -21.47 1.00 -3.48
N ARG A 32 -22.20 0.79 -2.37
CA ARG A 32 -23.16 1.77 -1.83
C ARG A 32 -22.48 2.96 -1.17
N MET A 33 -21.37 2.74 -0.45
CA MET A 33 -20.55 3.82 0.10
C MET A 33 -19.73 4.56 -0.97
N GLN A 34 -19.39 3.90 -2.08
CA GLN A 34 -18.65 4.51 -3.19
C GLN A 34 -19.43 5.63 -3.90
N ASN A 35 -20.77 5.57 -3.87
CA ASN A 35 -21.67 6.44 -4.64
C ASN A 35 -22.51 7.40 -3.77
N GLN A 36 -22.39 7.41 -2.46
CA GLN A 36 -23.16 8.27 -1.56
C GLN A 36 -22.27 9.11 -0.65
N GLN A 37 -21.71 10.18 -1.21
CA GLN A 37 -21.34 11.38 -0.46
C GLN A 37 -22.09 12.57 -1.10
N GLY A 38 -23.36 12.75 -0.71
CA GLY A 38 -24.18 13.87 -1.17
C GLY A 38 -24.42 13.95 -2.70
N SER A 39 -24.68 15.17 -3.19
CA SER A 39 -25.08 15.48 -4.57
C SER A 39 -23.99 15.34 -5.64
N PHE A 40 -22.79 14.87 -5.28
CA PHE A 40 -21.66 14.74 -6.20
C PHE A 40 -21.36 13.27 -6.50
N LYS A 41 -21.56 12.86 -7.76
CA LYS A 41 -21.21 11.51 -8.21
C LYS A 41 -19.71 11.43 -8.48
N ILE A 42 -18.96 10.84 -7.56
CA ILE A 42 -17.53 10.59 -7.72
C ILE A 42 -17.33 9.42 -8.71
N THR A 43 -16.79 9.69 -9.90
CA THR A 43 -16.43 8.65 -10.88
C THR A 43 -15.01 8.12 -10.69
N HIS A 44 -14.10 8.94 -10.14
CA HIS A 44 -12.71 8.59 -9.85
C HIS A 44 -12.22 9.37 -8.62
N SER A 45 -11.34 8.76 -7.81
CA SER A 45 -10.82 9.37 -6.58
C SER A 45 -9.35 9.05 -6.40
N VAL A 46 -8.51 10.08 -6.51
CA VAL A 46 -7.06 10.00 -6.24
C VAL A 46 -6.77 9.53 -4.82
N GLU A 47 -7.61 9.92 -3.85
CA GLU A 47 -7.47 9.45 -2.46
C GLU A 47 -7.67 7.94 -2.36
N ARG A 48 -8.65 7.38 -3.06
CA ARG A 48 -8.87 5.92 -3.11
C ARG A 48 -7.68 5.21 -3.74
N ASP A 49 -7.14 5.75 -4.84
CA ASP A 49 -5.96 5.19 -5.49
C ASP A 49 -4.74 5.22 -4.55
N ASN A 50 -4.52 6.32 -3.83
CA ASN A 50 -3.44 6.44 -2.86
C ASN A 50 -3.59 5.45 -1.70
N ILE A 51 -4.81 5.27 -1.17
CA ILE A 51 -5.09 4.30 -0.11
C ILE A 51 -4.86 2.88 -0.62
N ASN A 52 -5.31 2.55 -1.82
CA ASN A 52 -5.10 1.23 -2.44
C ASN A 52 -3.62 0.96 -2.65
N PHE A 53 -2.90 1.91 -3.27
CA PHE A 53 -1.45 1.83 -3.43
C PHE A 53 -0.74 1.62 -2.09
N LYS A 54 -1.09 2.41 -1.06
CA LYS A 54 -0.54 2.26 0.29
C LYS A 54 -0.81 0.87 0.85
N ASN A 55 -2.03 0.37 0.73
CA ASN A 55 -2.41 -0.94 1.29
C ASN A 55 -1.70 -2.09 0.57
N GLU A 56 -1.66 -2.06 -0.76
CA GLU A 56 -0.93 -3.03 -1.59
C GLU A 56 0.56 -3.00 -1.27
N TYR A 57 1.16 -1.80 -1.29
CA TYR A 57 2.56 -1.62 -0.96
C TYR A 57 2.84 -2.11 0.45
N ALA A 58 2.04 -1.74 1.45
CA ALA A 58 2.22 -2.12 2.85
C ALA A 58 2.12 -3.64 3.09
N ASN A 59 1.34 -4.36 2.28
CA ASN A 59 1.14 -5.80 2.39
C ASN A 59 2.19 -6.65 1.67
N ASP A 60 3.07 -6.07 0.85
CA ASP A 60 4.22 -6.80 0.29
C ASP A 60 5.18 -7.24 1.43
N PRO A 61 5.35 -8.56 1.68
CA PRO A 61 6.23 -9.06 2.72
C PRO A 61 7.72 -9.01 2.33
N ASN A 62 8.02 -8.84 1.04
CA ASN A 62 9.37 -8.91 0.48
C ASN A 62 9.98 -7.53 0.22
N LYS A 63 9.21 -6.45 0.36
CA LYS A 63 9.76 -5.09 0.23
C LYS A 63 10.78 -4.79 1.32
N VAL A 64 11.78 -4.00 0.94
CA VAL A 64 12.78 -3.44 1.85
C VAL A 64 12.58 -1.92 1.90
N MET A 65 12.62 -1.37 3.11
CA MET A 65 12.53 0.07 3.37
C MET A 65 13.63 0.47 4.36
N TRP A 66 13.78 1.77 4.57
CA TRP A 66 14.69 2.35 5.56
C TRP A 66 13.90 3.19 6.54
N ILE A 67 14.09 2.91 7.82
CA ILE A 67 13.57 3.73 8.92
C ILE A 67 14.70 4.58 9.52
N TYR A 68 14.40 5.85 9.74
CA TYR A 68 15.27 6.84 10.37
C TYR A 68 14.59 7.32 11.64
N CYS A 69 15.08 6.88 12.79
CA CYS A 69 14.56 7.25 14.10
C CYS A 69 15.18 8.58 14.53
N LEU A 70 14.36 9.55 14.89
CA LEU A 70 14.77 10.91 15.21
C LEU A 70 14.68 11.16 16.72
N SER A 71 15.67 11.83 17.29
CA SER A 71 15.55 12.40 18.63
C SER A 71 14.60 13.58 18.62
N ASP A 72 14.17 14.02 19.80
CA ASP A 72 13.33 15.21 19.95
C ASP A 72 14.01 16.50 19.43
N MET A 73 15.34 16.49 19.30
CA MET A 73 16.13 17.58 18.70
C MET A 73 16.30 17.45 17.18
N GLY A 74 15.68 16.44 16.55
CA GLY A 74 15.76 16.20 15.11
C GLY A 74 17.03 15.46 14.63
N ASN A 75 17.86 14.96 15.54
CA ASN A 75 19.05 14.17 15.18
C ASN A 75 18.66 12.73 14.86
N ILE A 76 19.33 12.09 13.91
CA ILE A 76 19.13 10.68 13.62
C ILE A 76 19.81 9.84 14.70
N VAL A 77 19.02 9.09 15.46
CA VAL A 77 19.48 8.19 16.52
C VAL A 77 19.77 6.81 15.96
N LEU A 78 18.94 6.34 15.05
CA LEU A 78 19.04 5.01 14.45
C LEU A 78 18.63 5.07 12.98
N THR A 79 19.41 4.41 12.13
CA THR A 79 19.01 4.05 10.77
C THR A 79 18.99 2.54 10.67
N SER A 80 17.89 1.96 10.20
CA SER A 80 17.73 0.51 10.12
C SER A 80 17.00 0.10 8.84
N PRO A 81 17.42 -0.98 8.16
CA PRO A 81 16.62 -1.59 7.12
C PRO A 81 15.40 -2.29 7.72
N VAL A 82 14.27 -2.17 7.04
CA VAL A 82 12.99 -2.80 7.39
C VAL A 82 12.63 -3.79 6.31
N VAL A 83 12.27 -5.03 6.67
CA VAL A 83 11.63 -5.98 5.75
C VAL A 83 10.14 -6.05 6.02
N GLY A 84 9.36 -5.92 4.95
CA GLY A 84 7.91 -5.94 5.02
C GLY A 84 7.39 -4.60 5.51
N LYS A 85 6.94 -4.50 6.77
CA LYS A 85 6.19 -3.35 7.29
C LYS A 85 6.69 -2.97 8.70
N VAL A 86 6.62 -1.68 9.00
CA VAL A 86 6.71 -1.16 10.37
C VAL A 86 5.32 -1.23 10.98
N THR A 87 5.19 -1.91 12.11
CA THR A 87 3.89 -2.16 12.75
C THR A 87 3.77 -1.38 14.05
N SER A 88 2.60 -0.77 14.24
CA SER A 88 2.25 -0.13 15.50
C SER A 88 1.95 -1.16 16.57
N SER A 89 2.44 -0.92 17.79
CA SER A 89 2.19 -1.75 18.98
C SER A 89 0.72 -2.01 19.31
N ASN A 90 -0.17 -1.08 18.96
CA ASN A 90 -1.60 -1.21 19.24
C ASN A 90 -2.34 -2.13 18.26
N LYS A 91 -1.67 -2.65 17.23
CA LYS A 91 -2.26 -3.61 16.29
C LYS A 91 -2.41 -4.99 16.92
N ARG A 92 -3.53 -5.65 16.65
CA ARG A 92 -3.90 -6.95 17.21
C ARG A 92 -4.51 -7.85 16.14
N LEU A 93 -4.42 -9.16 16.33
CA LEU A 93 -5.11 -10.15 15.49
C LEU A 93 -6.56 -10.37 15.92
N GLU A 94 -6.90 -9.95 17.14
CA GLU A 94 -8.21 -10.12 17.76
C GLU A 94 -8.75 -8.76 18.24
N PRO A 95 -10.08 -8.59 18.27
CA PRO A 95 -10.68 -7.42 18.89
C PRO A 95 -10.43 -7.44 20.41
N LYS A 96 -10.37 -6.26 21.01
CA LYS A 96 -10.23 -6.04 22.44
C LYS A 96 -11.59 -6.00 23.16
N THR A 97 -12.66 -5.63 22.47
CA THR A 97 -14.00 -5.50 23.06
C THR A 97 -14.96 -6.58 22.59
N LEU A 98 -15.78 -7.07 23.52
CA LEU A 98 -16.96 -7.89 23.25
C LEU A 98 -18.22 -7.03 23.40
N SER A 99 -19.23 -7.32 22.60
CA SER A 99 -20.51 -6.60 22.56
C SER A 99 -21.69 -7.57 22.43
N ASP A 100 -22.90 -7.05 22.59
CA ASP A 100 -24.14 -7.84 22.52
C ASP A 100 -24.41 -8.37 21.10
N GLU A 101 -25.37 -9.29 20.97
CA GLU A 101 -25.66 -10.08 19.75
C GLU A 101 -26.03 -9.27 18.49
N SER A 102 -26.23 -7.95 18.60
CA SER A 102 -26.54 -7.07 17.46
C SER A 102 -25.32 -6.45 16.76
N SER A 103 -24.11 -6.89 17.09
CA SER A 103 -22.84 -6.33 16.59
C SER A 103 -22.12 -7.26 15.59
N ILE A 104 -20.84 -7.02 15.28
CA ILE A 104 -20.11 -7.78 14.26
C ILE A 104 -19.68 -9.12 14.84
N GLU A 105 -20.18 -10.21 14.26
CA GLU A 105 -19.79 -11.56 14.68
C GLU A 105 -18.39 -11.94 14.19
N PHE A 106 -17.60 -12.59 15.05
CA PHE A 106 -16.30 -13.19 14.74
C PHE A 106 -16.12 -14.50 15.52
N THR A 107 -15.06 -15.27 15.19
CA THR A 107 -14.80 -16.57 15.82
C THR A 107 -13.40 -16.61 16.41
N ILE A 108 -13.29 -16.95 17.69
CA ILE A 108 -12.03 -17.28 18.38
C ILE A 108 -12.12 -18.74 18.83
N GLU A 109 -11.17 -19.58 18.43
CA GLU A 109 -11.07 -20.99 18.88
C GLU A 109 -12.35 -21.84 18.72
N GLY A 110 -13.28 -21.44 17.87
CA GLY A 110 -14.56 -22.13 17.63
C GLY A 110 -15.77 -21.48 18.31
N ASP A 111 -15.55 -20.53 19.22
CA ASP A 111 -16.62 -19.78 19.88
C ASP A 111 -17.02 -18.56 19.03
N ARG A 112 -18.34 -18.38 18.86
CA ARG A 112 -18.91 -17.23 18.14
C ARG A 112 -19.12 -16.09 19.13
N LEU A 113 -18.43 -14.99 18.87
CA LEU A 113 -18.42 -13.78 19.69
C LEU A 113 -18.80 -12.57 18.84
N ASN A 114 -19.10 -11.48 19.51
CA ASN A 114 -19.61 -10.25 18.90
C ASN A 114 -18.72 -9.07 19.32
N THR A 115 -18.38 -8.17 18.39
CA THR A 115 -17.56 -6.97 18.63
C THR A 115 -18.09 -5.76 17.87
N ASP A 116 -17.87 -4.56 18.42
CA ASP A 116 -18.09 -3.30 17.72
C ASP A 116 -16.84 -2.82 16.96
N GLU A 117 -15.69 -3.50 17.12
CA GLU A 117 -14.47 -3.15 16.40
C GLU A 117 -14.53 -3.59 14.94
N VAL A 118 -14.35 -2.64 14.02
CA VAL A 118 -14.23 -2.93 12.60
C VAL A 118 -12.79 -3.32 12.28
N MET A 119 -12.61 -4.51 11.72
CA MET A 119 -11.31 -4.97 11.22
C MET A 119 -10.78 -4.04 10.12
N GLY A 120 -9.50 -3.69 10.19
CA GLY A 120 -8.83 -2.88 9.17
C GLY A 120 -8.67 -3.62 7.84
N ALA A 121 -8.38 -2.85 6.79
CA ALA A 121 -8.12 -3.40 5.44
C ALA A 121 -6.89 -4.33 5.37
N ASP A 122 -6.01 -4.27 6.38
CA ASP A 122 -4.85 -5.16 6.52
C ASP A 122 -5.15 -6.41 7.36
N GLY A 123 -6.41 -6.64 7.72
CA GLY A 123 -6.84 -7.83 8.47
C GLY A 123 -6.52 -7.77 9.96
N THR A 124 -6.20 -6.59 10.50
CA THR A 124 -5.87 -6.40 11.92
C THR A 124 -6.84 -5.47 12.62
N TYR A 125 -6.95 -5.61 13.93
CA TYR A 125 -7.70 -4.72 14.80
C TYR A 125 -6.78 -3.68 15.45
N GLY A 126 -7.39 -2.63 15.98
CA GLY A 126 -6.70 -1.57 16.70
C GLY A 126 -6.23 -0.42 15.82
N GLU A 127 -5.93 0.67 16.49
CA GLU A 127 -5.48 1.93 15.90
C GLU A 127 -3.94 1.99 15.84
N SER A 128 -3.44 3.00 15.14
CA SER A 128 -2.00 3.20 15.03
C SER A 128 -1.40 3.88 16.27
N ASP A 129 -0.17 3.43 16.56
CA ASP A 129 0.87 3.85 17.51
C ASP A 129 0.56 4.00 19.02
N GLN A 130 1.45 3.42 19.83
CA GLN A 130 2.02 4.10 21.00
C GLN A 130 3.56 4.02 20.93
N TYR A 131 4.09 2.94 20.36
CA TYR A 131 5.40 2.83 19.70
C TYR A 131 5.29 1.96 18.44
N VAL A 132 6.34 1.92 17.62
CA VAL A 132 6.45 1.05 16.43
C VAL A 132 7.52 -0.02 16.58
N TYR A 133 7.36 -1.13 15.86
CA TYR A 133 8.34 -2.22 15.79
C TYR A 133 8.50 -2.76 14.37
N TRP A 134 9.65 -3.36 14.10
CA TRP A 134 9.97 -3.94 12.80
C TRP A 134 11.02 -5.03 12.90
N LYS A 135 11.26 -5.70 11.76
CA LYS A 135 12.34 -6.68 11.60
C LYS A 135 13.32 -6.26 10.51
N THR A 136 14.59 -6.56 10.71
CA THR A 136 15.63 -6.42 9.67
C THR A 136 15.62 -7.64 8.72
N PRO A 137 16.37 -7.59 7.59
CA PRO A 137 16.57 -8.78 6.74
C PRO A 137 17.12 -10.00 7.48
N GLU A 138 17.91 -9.77 8.53
CA GLU A 138 18.47 -10.81 9.41
C GLU A 138 17.50 -11.27 10.50
N LYS A 139 16.23 -10.83 10.44
CA LYS A 139 15.17 -11.14 11.42
C LYS A 139 15.44 -10.61 12.83
N GLN A 140 16.27 -9.57 12.97
CA GLN A 140 16.44 -8.89 14.25
C GLN A 140 15.23 -8.01 14.54
N TYR A 141 14.73 -8.05 15.77
CA TYR A 141 13.62 -7.21 16.24
C TYR A 141 14.12 -5.85 16.70
N PHE A 142 13.40 -4.79 16.30
CA PHE A 142 13.62 -3.43 16.76
C PHE A 142 12.30 -2.79 17.17
N GLN A 143 12.37 -1.86 18.12
CA GLN A 143 11.24 -1.01 18.49
C GLN A 143 11.68 0.44 18.71
N TRP A 144 10.77 1.38 18.46
CA TRP A 144 11.00 2.82 18.60
C TRP A 144 9.72 3.55 19.02
N SER A 145 9.82 4.44 20.00
CA SER A 145 8.70 5.22 20.54
C SER A 145 8.76 6.72 20.23
N GLY A 146 9.70 7.15 19.39
CA GLY A 146 9.87 8.55 18.99
C GLY A 146 9.45 8.82 17.56
N SER A 147 9.73 10.03 17.08
CA SER A 147 9.52 10.37 15.67
C SER A 147 10.41 9.56 14.74
N TYR A 148 9.92 9.25 13.55
CA TYR A 148 10.70 8.55 12.53
C TYR A 148 10.28 8.93 11.11
N ILE A 149 11.17 8.69 10.16
CA ILE A 149 10.89 8.74 8.73
C ILE A 149 11.01 7.32 8.18
N LEU A 150 10.05 6.91 7.36
CA LEU A 150 10.09 5.65 6.62
C LEU A 150 10.18 5.95 5.13
N SER A 151 11.11 5.31 4.42
CA SER A 151 11.31 5.52 2.98
C SER A 151 11.60 4.21 2.27
N SER A 152 11.04 4.05 1.07
CA SER A 152 11.36 2.96 0.15
C SER A 152 12.74 3.12 -0.50
N ALA A 153 13.33 4.31 -0.41
CA ALA A 153 14.68 4.60 -0.87
C ALA A 153 15.59 5.00 0.31
N PRO A 154 16.87 4.61 0.32
CA PRO A 154 17.83 5.10 1.31
C PRO A 154 18.06 6.61 1.10
N LEU A 155 17.79 7.38 2.14
CA LEU A 155 17.96 8.83 2.20
C LEU A 155 19.28 9.20 2.88
N LYS A 156 19.92 10.25 2.36
CA LYS A 156 21.01 10.95 3.03
C LYS A 156 20.44 12.18 3.73
N LEU A 157 20.47 12.21 5.05
CA LEU A 157 19.88 13.25 5.86
C LEU A 157 21.01 14.03 6.57
N GLU A 158 21.45 15.15 5.98
CA GLU A 158 22.57 15.93 6.51
C GLU A 158 22.14 17.13 7.36
N ARG A 159 21.05 17.82 7.00
CA ARG A 159 20.56 19.04 7.70
C ARG A 159 19.05 19.21 7.55
N PRO A 160 18.23 18.90 8.58
CA PRO A 160 16.78 18.96 8.50
C PRO A 160 16.22 20.35 8.90
N ILE A 161 16.75 21.44 8.33
CA ILE A 161 16.21 22.79 8.57
C ILE A 161 15.48 23.25 7.31
N LEU A 162 14.16 23.46 7.44
CA LEU A 162 13.31 24.04 6.40
C LEU A 162 12.97 25.48 6.79
N ASN A 163 13.26 26.43 5.90
CA ASN A 163 12.83 27.82 6.03
C ASN A 163 11.83 28.12 4.90
N VAL A 164 10.63 28.60 5.26
CA VAL A 164 9.54 28.87 4.31
C VAL A 164 9.92 29.96 3.28
N ARG A 165 10.93 30.79 3.57
CA ARG A 165 11.44 31.80 2.64
C ARG A 165 12.46 31.27 1.64
N ASP A 166 13.04 30.10 1.90
CA ASP A 166 14.08 29.51 1.08
C ASP A 166 13.46 28.51 0.10
N ILE A 167 12.53 29.00 -0.72
CA ILE A 167 11.91 28.20 -1.78
C ILE A 167 13.01 27.82 -2.78
N ASP A 168 13.22 26.53 -2.97
CA ASP A 168 14.05 26.03 -4.06
C ASP A 168 13.28 26.16 -5.38
N TYR A 169 13.46 27.30 -6.05
CA TYR A 169 12.82 27.57 -7.34
C TYR A 169 13.26 26.61 -8.44
N THR A 170 14.44 26.00 -8.33
CA THR A 170 14.91 24.98 -9.27
C THR A 170 14.05 23.72 -9.13
N GLU A 171 13.87 23.22 -7.90
CA GLU A 171 13.00 22.07 -7.64
C GLU A 171 11.53 22.38 -7.97
N LEU A 172 11.07 23.60 -7.73
CA LEU A 172 9.73 24.02 -8.13
C LEU A 172 9.52 23.89 -9.65
N GLN A 173 10.47 24.38 -10.46
CA GLN A 173 10.37 24.27 -11.92
C GLN A 173 10.47 22.82 -12.39
N ARG A 174 11.38 22.03 -11.83
CA ARG A 174 11.44 20.58 -12.11
C ARG A 174 10.12 19.88 -11.80
N GLY A 175 9.48 20.25 -10.68
CA GLY A 175 8.15 19.76 -10.30
C GLY A 175 7.09 20.10 -11.34
N ARG A 176 7.07 21.34 -11.85
CA ARG A 176 6.14 21.77 -12.91
C ARG A 176 6.34 21.03 -14.23
N ILE A 177 7.60 20.80 -14.60
CA ILE A 177 7.94 20.04 -15.82
C ILE A 177 7.50 18.57 -15.66
N ALA A 178 7.77 17.95 -14.51
CA ALA A 178 7.32 16.60 -14.20
C ALA A 178 5.78 16.51 -14.21
N GLU A 179 5.08 17.48 -13.63
CA GLU A 179 3.62 17.57 -13.63
C GLU A 179 3.07 17.58 -15.07
N GLN A 180 3.66 18.39 -15.95
CA GLN A 180 3.28 18.46 -17.35
C GLN A 180 3.56 17.14 -18.09
N ALA A 181 4.73 16.54 -17.86
CA ALA A 181 5.08 15.25 -18.46
C ALA A 181 4.14 14.12 -18.02
N LEU A 182 3.73 14.09 -16.76
CA LEU A 182 2.73 13.14 -16.24
C LEU A 182 1.35 13.35 -16.89
N LYS A 183 0.92 14.61 -17.08
CA LYS A 183 -0.32 14.93 -17.83
C LYS A 183 -0.28 14.43 -19.28
N GLU A 184 0.91 14.38 -19.87
CA GLU A 184 1.17 13.83 -21.21
C GLU A 184 1.34 12.30 -21.23
N GLY A 185 1.18 11.63 -20.08
CA GLY A 185 1.32 10.17 -19.96
C GLY A 185 2.76 9.66 -19.99
N LYS A 186 3.74 10.54 -19.81
CA LYS A 186 5.17 10.16 -19.74
C LYS A 186 5.50 9.63 -18.36
N LYS A 187 6.49 8.73 -18.28
CA LYS A 187 7.02 8.25 -16.99
C LYS A 187 8.07 9.22 -16.46
N VAL A 188 8.06 9.45 -15.15
CA VAL A 188 8.98 10.36 -14.46
C VAL A 188 9.67 9.61 -13.31
N LYS A 189 10.98 9.82 -13.12
CA LYS A 189 11.76 9.23 -12.03
C LYS A 189 11.55 9.98 -10.71
N ASN A 190 12.06 9.40 -9.60
CA ASN A 190 12.01 10.04 -8.27
C ASN A 190 12.76 11.39 -8.21
N ASN A 191 13.77 11.59 -9.06
CA ASN A 191 14.44 12.87 -9.22
C ASN A 191 13.78 13.76 -10.29
N LEU A 192 12.50 13.58 -10.60
CA LEU A 192 11.74 14.41 -11.55
C LEU A 192 12.28 14.41 -13.00
N GLU A 193 13.24 13.56 -13.34
CA GLU A 193 13.68 13.37 -14.72
C GLU A 193 12.63 12.59 -15.52
N ILE A 194 12.36 13.05 -16.74
CA ILE A 194 11.48 12.36 -17.68
C ILE A 194 12.22 11.15 -18.26
N LEU A 195 11.59 9.98 -18.22
CA LEU A 195 12.08 8.79 -18.91
C LEU A 195 11.83 8.95 -20.42
N THR A 196 12.86 9.32 -21.16
CA THR A 196 12.87 9.20 -22.62
C THR A 196 13.09 7.74 -22.98
N LYS A 197 12.19 7.17 -23.80
CA LYS A 197 12.37 5.83 -24.37
C LYS A 197 13.64 5.77 -25.22
#